data_AF-A0A4S3JXF4-F1
#
_entry.id   AF-A0A4S3JXF4-F1
#
_cell.length_a   1.000
_cell.length_b   1.000
_cell.length_c   1.000
_cell.angle_alpha   90.00
_cell.angle_beta   90.00
_cell.angle_gamma   90.00
#
_symmetry.space_group_name_H-M   'P 1'
#
loop_
_entity.id
_entity.type
_entity.pdbx_description
1 polymer ?
#
loop_
_entity_poly.entity_id
_entity_poly.type
_entity_poly.pdbx_seq_one_letter_code
_entity_poly.pdbx_strand_id
1 'polypeptide(L)'
;MPKDLTFNVHYTDEFSHNFYGDGKKLAGNMREIYHDQNIEFPDDFDSTMTVPPVHFMQVSASDDVDVEKLKAVHVPAGLDVEIHEWHM
;
A
#
# COMPACT_ATOMS: atom_id res chain seq x y z
N MET A 1 13.02 -6.47 -15.36
CA MET A 1 12.28 -5.21 -15.47
C MET A 1 11.55 -5.07 -14.14
N PRO A 2 11.59 -3.88 -13.52
CA PRO A 2 11.02 -3.68 -12.19
C PRO A 2 9.60 -4.24 -12.14
N LYS A 3 9.25 -4.85 -11.01
CA LYS A 3 7.91 -5.39 -10.81
C LYS A 3 6.97 -4.24 -10.50
N ASP A 4 5.94 -4.11 -11.33
CA ASP A 4 4.86 -3.16 -11.10
C ASP A 4 3.82 -3.82 -10.18
N LEU A 5 3.82 -3.40 -8.92
CA LEU A 5 2.88 -3.88 -7.91
C LEU A 5 1.82 -2.81 -7.66
N THR A 6 0.58 -3.23 -7.42
CA THR A 6 -0.47 -2.34 -6.91
C THR A 6 -0.86 -2.79 -5.52
N PHE A 7 -0.76 -1.86 -4.58
CA PHE A 7 -1.17 -2.04 -3.20
C PHE A 7 -2.53 -1.37 -3.04
N ASN A 8 -3.57 -2.17 -2.90
CA ASN A 8 -4.91 -1.69 -2.57
C ASN A 8 -4.98 -1.57 -1.05
N VAL A 9 -5.04 -0.35 -0.55
CA VAL A 9 -5.10 -0.07 0.89
C VAL A 9 -6.55 0.20 1.27
N HIS A 10 -7.06 -0.65 2.16
CA HIS A 10 -8.39 -0.57 2.74
C HIS A 10 -8.29 -0.18 4.21
N TYR A 11 -9.28 0.59 4.68
CA TYR A 11 -9.47 0.83 6.10
C TYR A 11 -10.54 -0.11 6.64
N THR A 12 -10.32 -0.65 7.84
CA THR A 12 -11.32 -1.52 8.48
C THR A 12 -12.55 -0.75 8.96
N ASP A 13 -12.38 0.54 9.25
CA ASP A 13 -13.42 1.44 9.78
C ASP A 13 -13.03 2.93 9.58
N GLU A 14 -13.99 3.82 9.86
CA GLU A 14 -13.79 5.27 9.78
C GLU A 14 -12.77 5.81 10.81
N PHE A 15 -12.61 5.15 11.96
CA PHE A 15 -11.64 5.58 12.96
C PHE A 15 -10.21 5.41 12.43
N SER A 16 -9.96 4.27 11.79
CA SER A 16 -8.70 3.94 11.14
C SER A 16 -8.41 4.89 9.98
N HIS A 17 -9.43 5.21 9.17
CA HIS A 17 -9.30 6.22 8.14
C HIS A 17 -8.90 7.59 8.71
N ASN A 18 -9.55 8.05 9.79
CA ASN A 18 -9.18 9.30 10.46
C ASN A 18 -7.75 9.26 11.05
N PHE A 19 -7.34 8.10 11.58
CA PHE A 19 -6.03 7.92 12.20
C PHE A 19 -4.88 7.88 11.17
N TYR A 20 -4.98 7.04 10.14
CA TYR A 20 -3.95 6.90 9.11
C TYR A 20 -4.02 8.01 8.06
N GLY A 21 -5.21 8.55 7.81
CA GLY A 21 -5.48 9.62 6.84
C GLY A 21 -5.15 9.25 5.41
N ASP A 22 -5.28 10.22 4.49
CA ASP A 22 -5.10 10.01 3.05
C ASP A 22 -3.79 10.62 2.50
N GLY A 23 -3.57 10.45 1.20
CA GLY A 23 -2.49 11.08 0.44
C GLY A 23 -1.11 10.85 1.05
N LYS A 24 -0.33 11.92 1.21
CA LYS A 24 1.03 11.86 1.75
C LYS A 24 1.12 11.25 3.15
N LYS A 25 0.07 11.39 3.97
CA LYS A 25 0.06 10.82 5.32
C LYS A 25 0.00 9.29 5.23
N LEU A 26 -0.91 8.77 4.42
CA LEU A 26 -0.99 7.33 4.15
C LEU A 26 0.30 6.80 3.51
N ALA A 27 0.82 7.48 2.49
CA ALA A 27 2.07 7.09 1.84
C ALA A 27 3.24 7.02 2.85
N GLY A 28 3.32 7.96 3.79
CA GLY A 28 4.28 7.92 4.89
C GLY A 28 4.14 6.68 5.76
N ASN A 29 2.91 6.36 6.19
CA ASN A 29 2.63 5.15 6.97
C ASN A 29 3.02 3.87 6.19
N MET A 30 2.69 3.80 4.90
CA MET A 30 3.02 2.65 4.06
C MET A 30 4.53 2.46 3.90
N ARG A 31 5.28 3.56 3.72
CA ARG A 31 6.76 3.50 3.68
C ARG A 31 7.34 3.01 5.00
N GLU A 32 6.77 3.37 6.13
CA GLU A 32 7.21 2.88 7.44
C GLU A 32 6.92 1.39 7.62
N ILE A 33 5.71 0.94 7.26
CA ILE A 33 5.30 -0.47 7.36
C ILE A 33 6.20 -1.37 6.49
N TYR A 34 6.58 -0.91 5.30
CA TYR A 34 7.33 -1.69 4.32
C TYR A 34 8.81 -1.26 4.16
N HIS A 35 9.36 -0.49 5.10
CA HIS A 35 10.69 0.14 4.96
C HIS A 35 11.84 -0.82 4.60
N ASP A 36 11.79 -2.07 5.07
CA ASP A 36 12.83 -3.09 4.82
C ASP A 36 12.60 -3.94 3.56
N GLN A 37 11.59 -3.62 2.76
CA GLN A 37 11.16 -4.48 1.65
C GLN A 37 11.75 -4.09 0.28
N ASN A 38 12.63 -3.08 0.22
CA ASN A 38 13.24 -2.60 -1.02
C ASN A 38 12.22 -2.22 -2.11
N ILE A 39 11.17 -1.50 -1.69
CA ILE A 39 10.08 -1.00 -2.55
C ILE A 39 9.88 0.50 -2.35
N GLU A 40 9.44 1.19 -3.40
CA GLU A 40 9.17 2.62 -3.40
C GLU A 40 7.67 2.90 -3.54
N PHE A 41 7.09 3.57 -2.55
CA PHE A 41 5.71 4.04 -2.59
C PHE A 41 5.61 5.42 -3.25
N PRO A 42 4.56 5.68 -4.05
CA PRO A 42 4.30 6.98 -4.62
C PRO A 42 3.72 7.95 -3.57
N ASP A 43 3.91 9.25 -3.78
CA ASP A 43 3.26 10.29 -2.95
C ASP A 43 1.80 10.56 -3.36
N ASP A 44 1.46 10.25 -4.62
CA ASP A 44 0.16 10.47 -5.23
C ASP A 44 -0.37 9.13 -5.77
N PHE A 45 -1.67 8.89 -5.58
CA PHE A 45 -2.33 7.63 -5.96
C PHE A 45 -3.82 7.83 -6.16
N ASP A 46 -4.42 6.94 -6.95
CA ASP A 46 -5.86 6.96 -7.20
C ASP A 46 -6.65 6.40 -6.01
N SER A 47 -7.89 6.85 -5.89
CA SER A 47 -8.78 6.45 -4.78
C SER A 47 -10.23 6.29 -5.25
N THR A 48 -10.97 5.39 -4.62
CA THR A 48 -12.43 5.31 -4.83
C THR A 48 -13.15 6.50 -4.20
N MET A 49 -14.40 6.74 -4.63
CA MET A 49 -15.28 7.77 -4.06
C MET A 49 -16.16 7.23 -2.90
N THR A 50 -15.71 6.18 -2.22
CA THR A 50 -16.39 5.59 -1.06
C THR A 50 -15.90 6.20 0.25
N VAL A 51 -16.59 5.90 1.36
CA VAL A 51 -16.17 6.32 2.71
C VAL A 51 -16.18 5.09 3.62
N PRO A 52 -15.02 4.61 4.10
CA PRO A 52 -13.66 5.04 3.71
C PRO A 52 -13.34 4.75 2.22
N PRO A 53 -12.41 5.51 1.62
CA PRO A 53 -11.92 5.22 0.27
C PRO A 53 -11.02 3.98 0.27
N VAL A 54 -10.88 3.35 -0.90
CA VAL A 54 -9.83 2.38 -1.19
C VAL A 54 -8.77 3.12 -2.00
N HIS A 55 -7.50 2.98 -1.62
CA HIS A 55 -6.39 3.65 -2.29
C HIS A 55 -5.56 2.66 -3.12
N PHE A 56 -5.26 3.01 -4.36
CA PHE A 56 -4.53 2.17 -5.31
C PHE A 56 -3.11 2.71 -5.50
N MET A 57 -2.15 2.19 -4.74
CA MET A 57 -0.77 2.67 -4.81
C MET A 57 0.05 1.82 -5.79
N GLN A 58 0.54 2.44 -6.86
CA GLN A 58 1.49 1.82 -7.78
C GLN A 58 2.89 1.86 -7.17
N VAL A 59 3.35 0.71 -6.70
CA VAL A 59 4.63 0.54 -6.00
C VAL A 59 5.66 -0.02 -6.96
N SER A 60 6.81 0.65 -7.03
CA SER A 60 7.95 0.16 -7.80
C SER A 60 8.79 -0.77 -6.92
N ALA A 61 8.95 -2.01 -7.37
CA ALA A 61 9.77 -3.02 -6.69
C ALA A 61 10.89 -3.52 -7.61
N SER A 62 12.05 -3.82 -7.03
CA SER A 62 13.13 -4.48 -7.77
C SER A 62 12.73 -5.92 -8.15
N ASP A 63 13.26 -6.47 -9.25
CA ASP A 63 12.90 -7.80 -9.77
C ASP A 63 13.10 -8.93 -8.74
N ASP A 64 14.07 -8.77 -7.85
CA ASP A 64 14.45 -9.71 -6.80
C ASP A 64 13.54 -9.67 -5.57
N VAL A 65 12.61 -8.71 -5.49
CA VAL A 65 11.64 -8.63 -4.40
C VAL A 65 10.69 -9.84 -4.45
N ASP A 66 10.58 -10.48 -3.29
CA ASP A 66 9.72 -11.62 -3.04
C ASP A 66 8.32 -11.14 -2.63
N VAL A 67 7.37 -11.27 -3.54
CA VAL A 67 5.97 -10.82 -3.33
C VAL A 67 5.32 -11.57 -2.17
N GLU A 68 5.69 -12.81 -1.91
CA GLU A 68 5.13 -13.57 -0.78
C GLU A 68 5.64 -13.03 0.57
N LYS A 69 6.86 -12.47 0.62
CA LYS A 69 7.33 -11.74 1.80
C LYS A 69 6.58 -10.43 1.99
N LEU A 70 6.28 -9.72 0.91
CA LEU A 70 5.48 -8.48 0.99
C LEU A 70 4.10 -8.75 1.59
N LYS A 71 3.44 -9.82 1.15
CA LYS A 71 2.14 -10.25 1.70
C LYS A 71 2.23 -10.72 3.15
N ALA A 72 3.40 -11.16 3.61
CA ALA A 72 3.64 -11.58 4.99
C ALA A 72 4.04 -10.43 5.93
N VAL A 73 4.21 -9.20 5.42
CA VAL A 73 4.49 -8.02 6.25
C VAL A 73 3.34 -7.80 7.23
N HIS A 74 3.70 -7.51 8.49
CA HIS A 74 2.71 -7.21 9.51
C HIS A 74 2.12 -5.82 9.28
N VAL A 75 0.91 -5.79 8.72
CA VAL A 75 0.13 -4.56 8.60
C VAL A 75 -0.54 -4.25 9.94
N PRO A 76 -0.36 -3.03 10.48
CA PRO A 76 -1.01 -2.61 11.72
C PRO A 76 -2.53 -2.70 11.66
N ALA A 77 -3.17 -2.90 12.82
CA ALA A 77 -4.62 -2.90 12.93
C ALA A 77 -5.23 -1.61 12.36
N GLY A 78 -6.34 -1.74 11.64
CA GLY A 78 -7.02 -0.63 11.00
C GLY A 78 -6.74 -0.51 9.50
N LEU A 79 -5.70 -1.18 9.00
CA LEU A 79 -5.38 -1.26 7.57
C LEU A 79 -5.45 -2.71 7.10
N ASP A 80 -5.94 -2.89 5.89
CA ASP A 80 -5.86 -4.14 5.13
C ASP A 80 -5.24 -3.83 3.76
N VAL A 81 -4.26 -4.61 3.34
CA VAL A 81 -3.45 -4.33 2.15
C VAL A 81 -3.48 -5.53 1.24
N GLU A 82 -4.12 -5.36 0.08
CA GLU A 82 -4.14 -6.37 -0.97
C GLU A 82 -3.08 -6.02 -2.03
N ILE A 83 -2.18 -6.96 -2.34
CA ILE A 83 -1.07 -6.75 -3.27
C ILE A 83 -1.35 -7.51 -4.57
N HIS A 84 -1.45 -6.76 -5.67
CA HIS A 84 -1.58 -7.30 -7.01
C HIS A 84 -0.30 -7.09 -7.81
N GLU A 85 0.17 -8.15 -8.46
CA GLU A 85 1.29 -8.09 -9.40
C GLU A 85 0.76 -8.00 -10.83
N TRP A 86 1.12 -6.94 -11.55
CA TRP A 86 0.79 -6.82 -12.96
C TRP A 86 1.90 -7.46 -13.79
N HIS A 87 1.53 -8.44 -14.62
CA HIS A 87 2.41 -8.96 -15.66
C HIS A 87 2.04 -8.27 -16.98
N MET A 88 2.93 -7.42 -17.50
CA MET A 88 2.89 -6.99 -18.91
C MET A 88 3.65 -7.97 -19.79
#